data_AF-A0A7S3BK95-F1
#
_entry.id   AF-A0A7S3BK95-F1
#
_cell.length_a   1.000
_cell.length_b   1.000
_cell.length_c   1.000
_cell.angle_alpha   90.00
_cell.angle_beta   90.00
_cell.angle_gamma   90.00
#
_symmetry.space_group_name_H-M   'P 1'
#
loop_
_entity.id
_entity.type
_entity.pdbx_description
1 polymer ?
#
loop_
_entity_poly.entity_id
_entity_poly.type
_entity_poly.pdbx_seq_one_letter_code
_entity_poly.pdbx_strand_id
1 'polypeptide(L)'
;DGADTTADTAAYRSERRTFDGHWGDRRQEIVFIGVGLDTDALQTALDGCLATDAEVELYRAIWAVDDDRIAASNGEVEPFRFAVGALVECRTGPSEWEAGVVVKQFYREPRWPTDRWMPYEVELRNGERIWAPEDMNACIRAVKR
;
A
#
# COMPACT_ATOMS: atom_id res chain seq x y z
N ASP A 1 -23.61 -21.64 20.81
CA ASP A 1 -24.54 -21.10 19.80
C ASP A 1 -24.82 -19.63 20.07
N GLY A 2 -23.90 -18.76 19.67
CA GLY A 2 -24.05 -17.31 19.76
C GLY A 2 -24.35 -16.77 18.37
N ALA A 3 -25.64 -16.59 18.05
CA ALA A 3 -26.02 -15.94 16.81
C ALA A 3 -25.67 -14.44 16.92
N ASP A 4 -24.72 -14.01 16.11
CA ASP A 4 -24.42 -12.59 15.90
C ASP A 4 -25.64 -11.92 15.22
N THR A 5 -26.44 -11.22 16.01
CA THR A 5 -27.67 -10.56 15.57
C THR A 5 -27.45 -9.15 14.99
N THR A 6 -26.23 -8.75 14.66
CA THR A 6 -25.97 -7.39 14.15
C THR A 6 -26.04 -7.23 12.63
N ALA A 7 -26.24 -8.30 11.86
CA ALA A 7 -26.06 -8.30 10.40
C ALA A 7 -27.28 -7.92 9.51
N ASP A 8 -28.46 -7.59 10.05
CA ASP A 8 -29.67 -7.35 9.20
C ASP A 8 -30.50 -6.11 9.59
N THR A 9 -29.82 -4.99 9.83
CA THR A 9 -30.50 -3.71 10.04
C THR A 9 -30.94 -3.07 8.71
N ALA A 10 -31.97 -2.22 8.76
CA ALA A 10 -32.41 -1.45 7.59
C ALA A 10 -31.29 -0.55 7.02
N ALA A 11 -30.38 -0.07 7.88
CA ALA A 11 -29.20 0.69 7.49
C ALA A 11 -28.23 -0.16 6.64
N TYR A 12 -27.89 -1.36 7.12
CA TYR A 12 -27.07 -2.32 6.36
C TYR A 12 -27.68 -2.65 4.99
N ARG A 13 -29.01 -2.88 4.95
CA ARG A 13 -29.73 -3.12 3.69
C ARG A 13 -29.76 -1.91 2.75
N SER A 14 -29.66 -0.68 3.27
CA SER A 14 -29.57 0.54 2.46
C SER A 14 -28.18 0.73 1.88
N GLU A 15 -27.14 0.60 2.70
CA GLU A 15 -25.73 0.70 2.28
C GLU A 15 -25.36 -0.39 1.27
N ARG A 16 -25.83 -1.63 1.49
CA ARG A 16 -25.63 -2.72 0.53
C ARG A 16 -26.26 -2.49 -0.84
N ARG A 17 -27.24 -1.59 -0.98
CA ARG A 17 -27.84 -1.28 -2.29
C ARG A 17 -26.93 -0.41 -3.16
N THR A 18 -26.04 0.38 -2.55
CA THR A 18 -25.09 1.23 -3.27
C THR A 18 -23.70 0.63 -3.37
N PHE A 19 -23.49 -0.51 -2.71
CA PHE A 19 -22.27 -1.31 -2.84
C PHE A 19 -22.15 -1.89 -4.25
N ASP A 20 -21.14 -1.48 -5.00
CA ASP A 20 -20.92 -1.91 -6.38
C ASP A 20 -19.51 -2.50 -6.62
N GLY A 21 -19.46 -3.57 -7.40
CA GLY A 21 -18.23 -4.21 -7.86
C GLY A 21 -17.30 -4.77 -6.78
N HIS A 22 -16.07 -5.08 -7.21
CA HIS A 22 -14.98 -5.61 -6.37
C HIS A 22 -14.60 -4.68 -5.21
N TRP A 23 -14.82 -3.38 -5.39
CA TRP A 23 -14.32 -2.34 -4.50
C TRP A 23 -15.37 -1.77 -3.54
N GLY A 24 -16.64 -2.15 -3.73
CA GLY A 24 -17.73 -1.68 -2.90
C GLY A 24 -18.00 -0.18 -3.03
N ASP A 25 -18.61 0.39 -2.01
CA ASP A 25 -18.95 1.81 -1.96
C ASP A 25 -17.75 2.65 -1.51
N ARG A 26 -16.80 2.92 -2.44
CA ARG A 26 -15.68 3.87 -2.21
C ARG A 26 -16.11 5.34 -2.32
N ARG A 27 -17.37 5.65 -2.04
CA ARG A 27 -17.85 7.03 -1.96
C ARG A 27 -17.28 7.69 -0.71
N GLN A 28 -16.78 8.91 -0.87
CA GLN A 28 -16.38 9.79 0.21
C GLN A 28 -17.18 11.08 0.07
N GLU A 29 -17.67 11.62 1.18
CA GLU A 29 -18.43 12.88 1.18
C GLU A 29 -17.59 13.98 1.83
N ILE A 30 -17.39 15.09 1.11
CA ILE A 30 -16.72 16.28 1.60
C ILE A 30 -17.75 17.40 1.69
N VAL A 31 -17.94 17.97 2.87
CA VAL A 31 -18.93 19.03 3.12
C VAL A 31 -18.24 20.36 3.31
N PHE A 32 -18.59 21.34 2.47
CA PHE A 32 -18.14 22.73 2.59
C PHE A 32 -19.23 23.59 3.24
N ILE A 33 -18.87 24.36 4.28
CA ILE A 33 -19.79 25.24 5.01
C ILE A 33 -19.26 26.67 4.91
N GLY A 34 -20.07 27.58 4.37
CA GLY A 34 -19.70 28.98 4.20
C GLY A 34 -20.83 29.81 3.61
N VAL A 35 -20.67 31.14 3.64
CA VAL A 35 -21.62 32.10 3.04
C VAL A 35 -21.02 32.62 1.74
N GLY A 36 -21.80 32.60 0.65
CA GLY A 36 -21.35 33.06 -0.66
C GLY A 36 -20.38 32.11 -1.37
N LEU A 37 -20.50 30.79 -1.12
CA LEU A 37 -19.70 29.79 -1.81
C LEU A 37 -20.06 29.75 -3.31
N ASP A 38 -19.03 29.78 -4.14
CA ASP A 38 -19.14 29.57 -5.58
C ASP A 38 -19.08 28.06 -5.86
N THR A 39 -20.26 27.46 -6.09
CA THR A 39 -20.39 26.02 -6.27
C THR A 39 -19.73 25.55 -7.57
N ASP A 40 -19.86 26.34 -8.64
CA ASP A 40 -19.34 25.98 -9.97
C ASP A 40 -17.81 26.04 -9.98
N ALA A 41 -17.23 27.06 -9.33
CA ALA A 41 -15.78 27.17 -9.19
C ALA A 41 -15.21 26.04 -8.33
N LEU A 42 -15.87 25.69 -7.22
CA LEU A 42 -15.47 24.57 -6.37
C LEU A 42 -15.55 23.24 -7.10
N GLN A 43 -16.65 22.98 -7.81
CA GLN A 43 -16.81 21.75 -8.57
C GLN A 43 -15.75 21.64 -9.67
N THR A 44 -15.52 22.72 -10.42
CA THR A 44 -14.49 22.75 -11.47
C THR A 44 -13.09 22.45 -10.89
N ALA A 45 -12.78 23.01 -9.73
CA ALA A 45 -11.50 22.75 -9.06
C ALA A 45 -11.35 21.30 -8.60
N LEU A 46 -12.41 20.71 -8.04
CA LEU A 46 -12.42 19.30 -7.61
C LEU A 46 -12.39 18.33 -8.79
N ASP A 47 -13.13 18.62 -9.86
CA ASP A 47 -13.11 17.85 -11.10
C ASP A 47 -11.71 17.85 -11.73
N GLY A 48 -10.98 18.96 -11.61
CA GLY A 48 -9.57 19.06 -12.02
C GLY A 48 -8.60 18.22 -11.18
N CYS A 49 -9.03 17.69 -10.03
CA CYS A 49 -8.24 16.76 -9.21
C CYS A 49 -8.57 15.28 -9.47
N LEU A 50 -9.53 14.98 -10.36
CA LEU A 50 -9.81 13.60 -10.75
C LEU A 50 -8.63 13.03 -11.55
N ALA A 51 -8.21 11.83 -11.18
CA ALA A 51 -7.24 11.08 -11.99
C ALA A 51 -7.85 10.78 -13.36
N THR A 52 -7.05 10.95 -14.40
CA THR A 52 -7.40 10.54 -15.76
C THR A 52 -7.47 9.01 -15.87
N ASP A 53 -8.18 8.51 -16.88
CA ASP A 53 -8.25 7.06 -17.15
C ASP A 53 -6.86 6.42 -17.29
N ALA A 54 -5.91 7.15 -17.91
CA ALA A 54 -4.53 6.69 -18.07
C ALA A 54 -3.76 6.62 -16.74
N GLU A 55 -3.96 7.59 -15.85
CA GLU A 55 -3.35 7.57 -14.51
C GLU A 55 -3.95 6.45 -13.65
N VAL A 56 -5.26 6.22 -13.76
CA VAL A 56 -5.94 5.09 -13.10
C VAL A 56 -5.41 3.77 -13.63
N GLU A 57 -5.26 3.60 -14.94
CA GLU A 57 -4.72 2.38 -15.55
C GLU A 57 -3.28 2.13 -15.12
N LEU A 58 -2.44 3.18 -15.14
CA LEU A 58 -1.06 3.10 -14.66
C LEU A 58 -1.01 2.70 -13.19
N TYR A 59 -1.84 3.32 -12.35
CA TYR A 59 -1.94 2.97 -10.94
C TYR A 59 -2.34 1.50 -10.77
N ARG A 60 -3.41 1.04 -11.43
CA ARG A 60 -3.82 -0.37 -11.38
C ARG A 60 -2.71 -1.32 -11.80
N ALA A 61 -1.97 -1.00 -12.87
CA ALA A 61 -0.88 -1.84 -13.34
C ALA A 61 0.30 -1.90 -12.34
N ILE A 62 0.63 -0.77 -11.69
CA ILE A 62 1.68 -0.73 -10.65
C ILE A 62 1.28 -1.57 -9.44
N TRP A 63 0.01 -1.49 -9.02
CA TRP A 63 -0.47 -2.07 -7.78
C TRP A 63 -1.09 -3.47 -7.93
N ALA A 64 -1.32 -3.98 -9.15
CA ALA A 64 -1.91 -5.30 -9.37
C ALA A 64 -1.17 -6.44 -8.65
N VAL A 65 0.17 -6.35 -8.59
CA VAL A 65 1.01 -7.34 -7.88
C VAL A 65 0.75 -7.31 -6.37
N ASP A 66 0.51 -6.14 -5.81
CA ASP A 66 0.18 -5.97 -4.39
C ASP A 66 -1.27 -6.37 -4.09
N ASP A 67 -2.22 -6.08 -4.99
CA ASP A 67 -3.61 -6.53 -4.87
C ASP A 67 -3.70 -8.06 -4.88
N ASP A 68 -2.99 -8.73 -5.79
CA ASP A 68 -2.88 -10.20 -5.84
C ASP A 68 -2.27 -10.75 -4.55
N ARG A 69 -1.26 -10.07 -4.00
CA ARG A 69 -0.60 -10.46 -2.74
C ARG A 69 -1.52 -10.32 -1.54
N ILE A 70 -2.24 -9.20 -1.42
CA ILE A 70 -3.21 -8.95 -0.34
C ILE A 70 -4.37 -9.95 -0.42
N ALA A 71 -4.86 -10.24 -1.62
CA ALA A 71 -5.91 -11.23 -1.82
C ALA A 71 -5.45 -12.64 -1.45
N ALA A 72 -4.22 -13.03 -1.82
CA ALA A 72 -3.66 -14.33 -1.51
C ALA A 72 -3.41 -14.55 0.00
N SER A 73 -3.31 -13.47 0.79
CA SER A 73 -2.98 -13.54 2.20
C SER A 73 -4.20 -13.76 3.11
N ASN A 74 -5.42 -13.84 2.58
CA ASN A 74 -6.67 -14.05 3.35
C ASN A 74 -6.85 -13.07 4.54
N GLY A 75 -6.27 -11.87 4.46
CA GLY A 75 -6.29 -10.88 5.55
C GLY A 75 -5.26 -11.12 6.65
N GLU A 76 -4.43 -12.16 6.55
CA GLU A 76 -3.25 -12.37 7.40
C GLU A 76 -2.04 -11.73 6.73
N VAL A 77 -1.30 -10.90 7.47
CA VAL A 77 -0.22 -10.07 6.92
C VAL A 77 1.06 -10.89 6.83
N GLU A 78 1.25 -11.67 5.77
CA GLU A 78 2.57 -12.18 5.40
C GLU A 78 3.25 -11.13 4.51
N PRO A 79 4.15 -10.29 5.06
CA PRO A 79 4.06 -8.86 4.76
C PRO A 79 4.86 -8.43 3.53
N PHE A 80 5.85 -9.20 3.09
CA PHE A 80 6.86 -8.71 2.14
C PHE A 80 7.33 -9.80 1.16
N ARG A 81 7.74 -9.38 -0.05
CA ARG A 81 8.17 -10.26 -1.16
C ARG A 81 9.33 -11.20 -0.82
N PHE A 82 10.18 -10.84 0.14
CA PHE A 82 11.37 -11.61 0.50
C PHE A 82 11.35 -12.07 1.96
N ALA A 83 11.35 -13.37 2.20
CA ALA A 83 11.50 -13.94 3.53
C ALA A 83 12.88 -13.61 4.15
N VAL A 84 12.99 -13.67 5.48
CA VAL A 84 14.30 -13.69 6.15
C VAL A 84 15.12 -14.88 5.62
N GLY A 85 16.37 -14.63 5.26
CA GLY A 85 17.26 -15.58 4.59
C GLY A 85 17.23 -15.51 3.06
N ALA A 86 16.33 -14.74 2.45
CA ALA A 86 16.28 -14.60 1.00
C ALA A 86 17.49 -13.82 0.45
N LEU A 87 18.03 -14.30 -0.67
CA LEU A 87 19.08 -13.62 -1.41
C LEU A 87 18.48 -12.54 -2.33
N VAL A 88 18.94 -11.31 -2.19
CA VAL A 88 18.41 -10.12 -2.87
C VAL A 88 19.53 -9.24 -3.41
N GLU A 89 19.19 -8.31 -4.29
CA GLU A 89 20.00 -7.13 -4.59
C GLU A 89 19.30 -5.88 -4.03
N CYS A 90 20.05 -5.02 -3.36
CA CYS A 90 19.59 -3.75 -2.85
C CYS A 90 20.27 -2.60 -3.59
N ARG A 91 19.52 -1.51 -3.78
CA ARG A 91 20.06 -0.31 -4.41
C ARG A 91 20.91 0.46 -3.39
N THR A 92 22.20 0.62 -3.68
CA THR A 92 23.17 1.32 -2.82
C THR A 92 23.61 2.68 -3.38
N GLY A 93 23.23 2.98 -4.63
CA GLY A 93 23.46 4.29 -5.26
C GLY A 93 22.49 4.57 -6.42
N PRO A 94 22.64 5.70 -7.14
CA PRO A 94 21.74 6.08 -8.24
C PRO A 94 21.60 5.01 -9.32
N SER A 95 22.67 4.24 -9.58
CA SER A 95 22.67 3.14 -10.56
C SER A 95 23.34 1.87 -10.02
N GLU A 96 23.64 1.83 -8.71
CA GLU A 96 24.44 0.79 -8.07
C GLU A 96 23.55 -0.18 -7.31
N TRP A 97 23.87 -1.47 -7.42
CA TRP A 97 23.15 -2.58 -6.81
C TRP A 97 24.14 -3.54 -6.17
N GLU A 98 23.89 -3.90 -4.93
CA GLU A 98 24.72 -4.85 -4.18
C GLU A 98 23.88 -6.01 -3.66
N ALA A 99 24.43 -7.21 -3.80
CA ALA A 99 23.77 -8.41 -3.33
C ALA A 99 23.91 -8.58 -1.81
N GLY A 100 22.88 -9.09 -1.17
CA GLY A 100 22.84 -9.36 0.27
C GLY A 100 21.77 -10.38 0.63
N VAL A 101 21.64 -10.63 1.94
CA VAL A 101 20.64 -11.53 2.52
C VAL A 101 19.72 -10.74 3.44
N VAL A 102 18.41 -10.94 3.31
CA VAL A 102 17.44 -10.36 4.24
C VAL A 102 17.65 -10.97 5.61
N VAL A 103 17.97 -10.15 6.62
CA VAL A 103 18.22 -10.62 8.00
C VAL A 103 17.06 -10.32 8.93
N LYS A 104 16.20 -9.35 8.59
CA LYS A 104 15.03 -8.98 9.41
C LYS A 104 13.95 -8.32 8.56
N GLN A 105 12.69 -8.55 8.93
CA GLN A 105 11.53 -7.82 8.43
C GLN A 105 10.98 -6.87 9.51
N PHE A 106 10.29 -5.81 9.11
CA PHE A 106 9.81 -4.75 10.01
C PHE A 106 10.95 -4.16 10.87
N TYR A 107 12.06 -3.82 10.24
CA TYR A 107 13.20 -3.22 10.92
C TYR A 107 12.82 -1.86 11.50
N ARG A 108 13.32 -1.57 12.70
CA ARG A 108 13.06 -0.33 13.41
C ARG A 108 14.21 0.04 14.33
N GLU A 109 14.62 1.31 14.27
CA GLU A 109 15.55 1.90 15.24
C GLU A 109 14.84 2.28 16.54
N PRO A 110 15.49 2.10 17.71
CA PRO A 110 14.91 2.45 19.00
C PRO A 110 14.45 3.92 19.13
N ARG A 111 15.08 4.84 18.40
CA ARG A 111 14.82 6.29 18.49
C ARG A 111 13.89 6.85 17.42
N TRP A 112 13.35 6.04 16.52
CA TRP A 112 12.44 6.53 15.49
C TRP A 112 11.05 6.86 16.05
N PRO A 113 10.22 7.66 15.37
CA PRO A 113 8.78 7.78 15.65
C PRO A 113 8.07 6.42 15.52
N THR A 114 7.07 6.10 16.34
CA THR A 114 6.47 4.74 16.43
C THR A 114 5.87 4.21 15.13
N ASP A 115 5.44 5.10 14.25
CA ASP A 115 4.90 4.82 12.92
C ASP A 115 5.97 4.59 11.84
N ARG A 116 7.25 4.81 12.16
CA ARG A 116 8.36 4.60 11.21
C ARG A 116 9.00 3.23 11.36
N TRP A 117 9.04 2.46 10.29
CA TRP A 117 9.74 1.18 10.20
C TRP A 117 10.16 0.93 8.73
N MET A 118 11.11 0.01 8.50
CA MET A 118 11.56 -0.38 7.16
C MET A 118 11.16 -1.83 6.87
N PRO A 119 10.71 -2.17 5.66
CA PRO A 119 10.39 -3.54 5.27
C PRO A 119 11.49 -4.54 5.54
N TYR A 120 12.75 -4.20 5.22
CA TYR A 120 13.87 -5.12 5.32
C TYR A 120 15.11 -4.48 5.93
N GLU A 121 15.79 -5.23 6.80
CA GLU A 121 17.23 -5.10 7.06
C GLU A 121 17.95 -6.16 6.23
N VAL A 122 19.00 -5.76 5.50
CA VAL A 122 19.76 -6.62 4.61
C VAL A 122 21.24 -6.54 4.98
N GLU A 123 21.86 -7.71 5.15
CA GLU A 123 23.31 -7.83 5.28
C GLU A 123 23.91 -8.03 3.89
N LEU A 124 24.66 -7.02 3.42
CA LEU A 124 25.35 -7.05 2.14
C LEU A 124 26.52 -8.04 2.19
N ARG A 125 26.96 -8.50 1.01
CA ARG A 125 28.11 -9.43 0.90
C ARG A 125 29.42 -8.91 1.48
N ASN A 126 29.57 -7.59 1.58
CA ASN A 126 30.73 -6.93 2.19
C ASN A 126 30.65 -6.89 3.74
N GLY A 127 29.56 -7.39 4.34
CA GLY A 127 29.30 -7.41 5.78
C GLY A 127 28.59 -6.16 6.33
N GLU A 128 28.34 -5.15 5.49
CA GLU A 128 27.58 -3.96 5.89
C GLU A 128 26.09 -4.29 6.02
N ARG A 129 25.44 -3.67 7.02
CA ARG A 129 23.99 -3.73 7.16
C ARG A 129 23.34 -2.47 6.66
N ILE A 130 22.41 -2.64 5.73
CA ILE A 130 21.59 -1.57 5.19
C ILE A 130 20.11 -1.90 5.42
N TRP A 131 19.24 -0.95 5.13
CA TRP A 131 17.80 -1.16 5.13
C TRP A 131 17.22 -0.77 3.78
N ALA A 132 16.26 -1.55 3.29
CA ALA A 132 15.49 -1.20 2.11
C ALA A 132 14.23 -0.44 2.56
N PRO A 133 14.05 0.84 2.17
CA PRO A 133 12.96 1.68 2.68
C PRO A 133 11.56 1.17 2.34
N GLU A 134 11.44 0.52 1.19
CA GLU A 134 10.17 0.15 0.59
C GLU A 134 10.31 -1.23 -0.06
N ASP A 135 9.24 -2.02 -0.03
CA ASP A 135 9.20 -3.33 -0.70
C ASP A 135 8.91 -3.20 -2.19
N MET A 136 9.78 -2.48 -2.89
CA MET A 136 9.65 -2.23 -4.34
C MET A 136 10.93 -2.56 -5.09
N ASN A 137 10.80 -2.92 -6.37
CA ASN A 137 11.93 -3.20 -7.26
C ASN A 137 12.91 -2.03 -7.41
N ALA A 138 12.52 -0.81 -7.06
CA ALA A 138 13.40 0.35 -7.05
C ALA A 138 14.36 0.38 -5.85
N CYS A 139 14.09 -0.39 -4.79
CA CYS A 139 14.88 -0.49 -3.55
C CYS A 139 15.51 -1.87 -3.37
N ILE A 140 14.74 -2.94 -3.64
CA ILE A 140 15.13 -4.33 -3.39
C ILE A 140 14.48 -5.26 -4.42
N ARG A 141 15.27 -6.19 -4.95
CA ARG A 141 14.82 -7.15 -5.97
C ARG A 141 15.48 -8.51 -5.82
N ALA A 142 14.89 -9.53 -6.46
CA ALA A 142 15.51 -10.84 -6.57
C ALA A 142 16.82 -10.75 -7.36
N VAL A 143 17.83 -11.53 -6.96
CA VAL A 143 19.09 -11.63 -7.71
C VAL A 143 18.80 -12.18 -9.11
N LYS A 144 19.32 -11.51 -10.14
CA LYS A 144 19.28 -12.03 -11.51
C LYS A 144 20.21 -13.24 -11.59
N ARG A 145 19.67 -14.38 -12.06
CA ARG A 145 20.45 -15.58 -12.34
C ARG A 145 21.45 -15.35 -13.46
#